data_AF-A0A176S4T7-F1
#
_entry.id   AF-A0A176S4T7-F1
#
_cell.length_a   1.000
_cell.length_b   1.000
_cell.length_c   1.000
_cell.angle_alpha   90.00
_cell.angle_beta   90.00
_cell.angle_gamma   90.00
#
_symmetry.space_group_name_H-M   'P 1'
#
loop_
_entity.id
_entity.type
_entity.pdbx_description
1 polymer ?
#
loop_
_entity_poly.entity_id
_entity_poly.type
_entity_poly.pdbx_seq_one_letter_code
_entity_poly.pdbx_strand_id
1 'polypeptide(L)'
;NVFIQTVGDGVDNVIREIGSEYGREGRSVEDFGNGYIDGLVDVLEQVVNRCVGECNLAGEALGKWAAKIYCLVANANQNIPNFTNRVVVNIGGTVCKNAYRMGCESNFVGIADDLGPKYAGDHPNFVDYYRAEDNGCCAYKSK
;
A
#
# COMPACT_ATOMS: atom_id res chain seq x y z
N ASN A 1 12.56 -5.25 -1.68
CA ASN A 1 11.62 -5.96 -2.57
C ASN A 1 12.47 -6.74 -3.55
N VAL A 2 12.45 -8.07 -3.52
CA VAL A 2 13.32 -8.91 -4.37
C VAL A 2 13.13 -8.57 -5.85
N PHE A 3 11.89 -8.27 -6.29
CA PHE A 3 11.63 -7.86 -7.66
C PHE A 3 12.34 -6.55 -8.05
N ILE A 4 12.26 -5.52 -7.20
CA ILE A 4 12.95 -4.24 -7.46
C ILE A 4 14.47 -4.40 -7.44
N GLN A 5 15.00 -5.24 -6.54
CA GLN A 5 16.44 -5.57 -6.52
C GLN A 5 16.86 -6.33 -7.78
N THR A 6 16.12 -7.36 -8.20
CA THR A 6 16.41 -8.11 -9.42
C THR A 6 16.34 -7.22 -10.67
N VAL A 7 15.40 -6.27 -10.72
CA VAL A 7 15.34 -5.32 -11.82
C VAL A 7 16.50 -4.32 -11.75
N GLY A 8 16.83 -3.78 -10.58
CA GLY A 8 17.99 -2.90 -10.38
C GLY A 8 19.31 -3.58 -10.78
N ASP A 9 19.54 -4.79 -10.29
CA ASP A 9 20.72 -5.60 -10.62
C ASP A 9 20.79 -5.91 -12.14
N GLY A 10 19.63 -6.12 -12.77
CA GLY A 10 19.52 -6.33 -14.21
C GLY A 10 19.89 -5.09 -15.02
N VAL A 11 19.42 -3.91 -14.61
CA VAL A 11 19.75 -2.61 -15.23
C VAL A 11 21.25 -2.32 -15.07
N ASP A 12 21.80 -2.48 -13.87
CA ASP A 12 23.21 -2.25 -13.58
C ASP A 12 24.12 -3.15 -14.41
N ASN A 13 23.72 -4.41 -14.63
CA ASN A 13 24.49 -5.34 -15.44
C ASN A 13 24.47 -4.97 -16.93
N VAL A 14 23.31 -4.55 -17.46
CA VAL A 14 23.17 -4.09 -18.86
C VAL A 14 23.97 -2.81 -19.11
N ILE A 15 23.95 -1.85 -18.17
CA ILE A 15 24.77 -0.62 -18.24
C ILE A 15 26.26 -0.98 -18.31
N ARG A 16 26.69 -1.94 -17.48
CA ARG A 16 28.07 -2.39 -17.44
C ARG A 16 28.49 -3.12 -18.71
N GLU A 17 27.61 -3.94 -19.29
CA GLU A 17 27.85 -4.61 -20.57
C GLU A 17 27.96 -3.62 -21.73
N ILE A 18 27.02 -2.67 -21.85
CA ILE A 18 27.04 -1.62 -22.88
C ILE A 18 28.33 -0.78 -22.80
N GLY A 19 28.71 -0.37 -21.58
CA GLY A 19 29.95 0.39 -21.35
C GLY A 19 31.23 -0.40 -21.67
N SER A 20 31.19 -1.73 -21.59
CA SER A 20 32.37 -2.59 -21.80
C SER A 20 32.54 -3.09 -23.23
N GLU A 21 31.45 -3.39 -23.96
CA GLU A 21 31.49 -3.89 -25.34
C GLU A 21 31.49 -2.78 -26.39
N TYR A 22 30.84 -1.64 -26.13
CA TYR A 22 30.60 -0.59 -27.13
C TYR A 22 31.34 0.72 -26.86
N GLY A 23 32.28 0.73 -25.90
CA GLY A 23 33.03 1.91 -25.44
C GLY A 23 33.91 2.65 -26.47
N ARG A 24 33.73 2.39 -27.77
CA ARG A 24 34.45 3.05 -28.88
C ARG A 24 33.56 3.73 -29.93
N GLU A 25 32.23 3.62 -29.88
CA GLU A 25 31.34 4.17 -30.92
C GLU A 25 30.30 5.19 -30.39
N GLY A 26 30.76 6.42 -30.12
CA GLY A 26 29.97 7.66 -30.27
C GLY A 26 28.71 7.88 -29.41
N ARG A 27 28.23 9.14 -29.39
CA ARG A 27 27.01 9.59 -28.66
C ARG A 27 25.77 8.72 -28.91
N SER A 28 25.69 8.01 -30.04
CA SER A 28 24.55 7.17 -30.40
C SER A 28 24.35 5.94 -29.50
N VAL A 29 25.43 5.35 -28.97
CA VAL A 29 25.32 4.20 -28.05
C VAL A 29 24.89 4.67 -26.66
N GLU A 30 25.36 5.85 -26.25
CA GLU A 30 24.97 6.49 -24.99
C GLU A 30 23.50 6.92 -25.02
N ASP A 31 23.04 7.54 -26.11
CA ASP A 31 21.64 7.92 -26.31
C ASP A 31 20.70 6.69 -26.34
N PHE A 32 21.14 5.59 -26.97
CA PHE A 32 20.41 4.32 -26.95
C PHE A 32 20.32 3.72 -25.53
N GLY A 33 21.44 3.71 -24.80
CA GLY A 33 21.49 3.23 -23.41
C GLY A 33 20.59 4.06 -22.49
N ASN A 34 20.63 5.38 -22.60
CA ASN A 34 19.78 6.29 -21.83
C ASN A 34 18.28 6.06 -22.14
N GLY A 35 17.91 5.99 -23.42
CA GLY A 35 16.51 5.73 -23.81
C GLY A 35 15.99 4.37 -23.32
N TYR A 36 16.85 3.35 -23.28
CA TYR A 36 16.50 2.03 -22.73
C TYR A 36 16.28 2.06 -21.21
N ILE A 37 17.14 2.78 -20.46
CA ILE A 37 16.99 2.98 -19.02
C ILE A 37 15.71 3.75 -18.72
N ASP A 38 15.46 4.86 -19.43
CA ASP A 38 14.26 5.68 -19.25
C ASP A 38 12.99 4.86 -19.46
N GLY A 39 12.94 4.04 -20.52
CA GLY A 39 11.80 3.15 -20.78
C GLY A 39 11.59 2.09 -19.70
N LEU A 40 12.66 1.54 -19.12
CA LEU A 40 12.56 0.59 -18.00
C LEU A 40 12.04 1.27 -16.73
N VAL A 41 12.53 2.48 -16.42
CA VAL A 41 12.04 3.28 -15.29
C VAL A 41 10.55 3.57 -15.46
N ASP A 42 10.13 4.04 -16.64
CA ASP A 42 8.72 4.34 -16.94
C ASP A 42 7.81 3.11 -16.77
N VAL A 43 8.24 1.94 -17.23
CA VAL A 43 7.47 0.69 -17.08
C VAL A 43 7.41 0.27 -15.62
N LEU A 44 8.51 0.38 -14.88
CA LEU A 44 8.53 0.05 -13.45
C LEU A 44 7.63 0.99 -12.65
N GLU A 45 7.64 2.28 -12.94
CA GLU A 45 6.75 3.26 -12.32
C GLU A 45 5.28 2.90 -12.58
N GLN A 46 4.93 2.55 -13.82
CA GLN A 46 3.56 2.11 -14.15
C GLN A 46 3.15 0.85 -13.40
N VAL A 47 4.03 -0.15 -13.31
CA VAL A 47 3.77 -1.40 -12.57
C VAL A 47 3.63 -1.12 -11.08
N VAL A 48 4.52 -0.32 -10.50
CA VAL A 48 4.48 0.07 -9.09
C VAL A 48 3.19 0.84 -8.79
N ASN A 49 2.83 1.81 -9.63
CA ASN A 49 1.60 2.61 -9.47
C ASN A 49 0.34 1.75 -9.54
N ARG A 50 0.30 0.78 -10.46
CA ARG A 50 -0.83 -0.16 -10.54
C ARG A 50 -0.93 -1.03 -9.29
N CYS A 51 0.18 -1.58 -8.82
CA CYS A 51 0.23 -2.36 -7.59
C CYS A 51 -0.23 -1.53 -6.38
N VAL A 52 0.26 -0.29 -6.24
CA VAL A 52 -0.18 0.66 -5.21
C VAL A 52 -1.68 0.92 -5.29
N GLY A 53 -2.20 1.14 -6.50
CA GLY A 53 -3.63 1.36 -6.73
C GLY A 53 -4.51 0.19 -6.31
N GLU A 54 -4.15 -1.04 -6.72
CA GLU A 54 -4.88 -2.25 -6.35
C GLU A 54 -4.84 -2.49 -4.82
N CYS A 55 -3.69 -2.23 -4.19
CA CYS A 55 -3.54 -2.31 -2.73
C CYS A 55 -4.39 -1.28 -1.99
N ASN A 56 -4.47 -0.05 -2.50
CA ASN A 56 -5.33 0.99 -1.95
C ASN A 56 -6.81 0.59 -2.03
N LEU A 57 -7.27 0.09 -3.18
CA LEU A 57 -8.65 -0.40 -3.35
C LEU A 57 -9.00 -1.54 -2.38
N ALA A 58 -8.07 -2.48 -2.16
CA ALA A 58 -8.24 -3.53 -1.16
C ALA A 58 -8.36 -2.97 0.26
N GLY A 59 -7.52 -1.98 0.60
CA GLY A 59 -7.58 -1.24 1.86
C GLY A 59 -8.94 -0.56 2.04
N GLU A 60 -9.36 0.23 1.05
CA GLU A 60 -10.64 0.93 1.04
C GLU A 60 -11.82 -0.02 1.27
N ALA A 61 -11.84 -1.17 0.58
CA ALA A 61 -12.90 -2.16 0.74
C ALA A 61 -12.97 -2.69 2.18
N LEU A 62 -11.82 -3.00 2.79
CA LEU A 62 -11.78 -3.45 4.17
C LEU A 62 -12.20 -2.36 5.16
N GLY A 63 -11.68 -1.13 5.00
CA GLY A 63 -12.03 0.01 5.84
C GLY A 63 -13.54 0.25 5.86
N LYS A 64 -14.19 0.17 4.69
CA LYS A 64 -15.64 0.24 4.54
C LYS A 64 -16.39 -0.84 5.29
N TRP A 65 -15.97 -2.10 5.18
CA TRP A 65 -16.65 -3.21 5.86
C TRP A 65 -16.46 -3.14 7.37
N ALA A 66 -15.25 -2.83 7.81
CA ALA A 66 -14.94 -2.66 9.23
C ALA A 66 -15.73 -1.51 9.85
N ALA A 67 -15.84 -0.34 9.18
CA ALA A 67 -16.61 0.79 9.66
C ALA A 67 -18.10 0.45 9.80
N LYS A 68 -18.66 -0.27 8.83
CA LYS A 68 -20.04 -0.74 8.90
C LYS A 68 -20.28 -1.66 10.09
N ILE A 69 -19.39 -2.64 10.31
CA ILE A 69 -19.49 -3.56 11.45
C ILE A 69 -19.38 -2.79 12.76
N TYR A 70 -18.39 -1.90 12.88
CA TYR A 70 -18.18 -1.05 14.05
C TYR A 70 -19.44 -0.27 14.40
N CYS A 71 -20.00 0.47 13.43
CA CYS A 71 -21.17 1.31 13.64
C CYS A 71 -22.43 0.48 13.96
N LEU A 72 -22.60 -0.69 13.34
CA LEU A 72 -23.71 -1.60 13.65
C LEU A 72 -23.64 -2.11 15.09
N VAL A 73 -22.47 -2.54 15.54
CA VAL A 73 -22.25 -3.00 16.93
C VAL A 73 -22.41 -1.83 17.91
N ALA A 74 -21.90 -0.64 17.59
CA ALA A 74 -21.99 0.54 18.43
C ALA A 74 -23.45 0.98 18.63
N ASN A 75 -24.24 1.00 17.56
CA ASN A 75 -25.67 1.29 17.60
C ASN A 75 -26.45 0.23 18.39
N ALA A 76 -26.16 -1.06 18.18
CA ALA A 76 -26.81 -2.14 18.92
C ALA A 76 -26.54 -2.06 20.43
N ASN A 77 -25.31 -1.72 20.82
CA ASN A 77 -24.91 -1.59 22.22
C ASN A 77 -25.21 -0.21 22.82
N GLN A 78 -25.64 0.75 21.99
CA GLN A 78 -25.77 2.17 22.32
C GLN A 78 -24.49 2.79 22.92
N ASN A 79 -23.33 2.19 22.67
CA ASN A 79 -22.05 2.57 23.28
C ASN A 79 -20.87 2.26 22.34
N ILE A 80 -19.72 2.88 22.58
CA ILE A 80 -18.47 2.67 21.84
C ILE A 80 -17.98 1.22 22.08
N PRO A 81 -17.96 0.35 21.05
CA PRO A 81 -17.58 -1.05 21.19
C PRO A 81 -16.11 -1.20 21.58
N ASN A 82 -15.81 -2.28 22.32
CA ASN A 82 -14.44 -2.74 22.54
C ASN A 82 -14.25 -4.08 21.83
N PHE A 83 -13.39 -4.11 20.82
CA PHE A 83 -13.08 -5.32 20.07
C PHE A 83 -11.73 -5.89 20.52
N THR A 84 -11.76 -7.09 21.09
CA THR A 84 -10.56 -7.79 21.56
C THR A 84 -9.94 -8.70 20.51
N ASN A 85 -10.73 -9.16 19.53
CA ASN A 85 -10.25 -9.96 18.41
C ASN A 85 -9.74 -9.06 17.28
N ARG A 86 -8.46 -9.21 16.94
CA ARG A 86 -7.75 -8.40 15.94
C ARG A 86 -7.48 -9.25 14.70
N VAL A 87 -8.16 -8.95 13.60
CA VAL A 87 -7.94 -9.61 12.31
C VAL A 87 -6.79 -8.90 11.62
N VAL A 88 -5.67 -9.60 11.45
CA VAL A 88 -4.50 -9.07 10.75
C VAL A 88 -4.41 -9.71 9.37
N VAL A 89 -4.49 -8.89 8.32
CA VAL A 89 -4.46 -9.37 6.93
C VAL A 89 -3.02 -9.65 6.50
N ASN A 90 -2.80 -10.73 5.75
CA ASN A 90 -1.48 -10.98 5.14
C ASN A 90 -1.40 -10.20 3.82
N ILE A 91 -0.48 -9.25 3.75
CA ILE A 91 -0.25 -8.44 2.56
C ILE A 91 1.17 -8.67 2.07
N GLY A 92 1.27 -9.23 0.86
CA GLY A 92 2.55 -9.52 0.23
C GLY A 92 3.22 -8.26 -0.32
N GLY A 93 4.54 -8.19 -0.17
CA GLY A 93 5.37 -7.17 -0.79
C GLY A 93 5.41 -5.81 -0.07
N THR A 94 6.56 -5.12 -0.14
CA THR A 94 6.75 -3.82 0.52
C THR A 94 5.96 -2.68 -0.11
N VAL A 95 5.64 -2.79 -1.41
CA VAL A 95 4.93 -1.77 -2.20
C VAL A 95 3.49 -1.58 -1.71
N CYS A 96 2.85 -2.67 -1.27
CA CYS A 96 1.44 -2.69 -0.92
C CYS A 96 1.12 -2.11 0.46
N LYS A 97 2.13 -2.08 1.36
CA LYS A 97 1.99 -1.80 2.80
C LYS A 97 1.29 -0.46 3.09
N ASN A 98 1.92 0.64 2.68
CA ASN A 98 1.41 1.98 2.99
C ASN A 98 0.13 2.29 2.22
N ALA A 99 0.04 1.85 0.97
CA ALA A 99 -1.13 2.05 0.12
C ALA A 99 -2.38 1.41 0.74
N TYR A 100 -2.28 0.14 1.13
CA TYR A 100 -3.36 -0.55 1.81
C TYR A 100 -3.73 0.13 3.14
N ARG A 101 -2.74 0.47 3.96
CA ARG A 101 -2.98 1.13 5.26
C ARG A 101 -3.77 2.41 5.08
N MET A 102 -3.30 3.29 4.22
CA MET A 102 -3.92 4.59 3.98
C MET A 102 -5.35 4.44 3.46
N GLY A 103 -5.57 3.56 2.48
CA GLY A 103 -6.91 3.26 1.96
C GLY A 103 -7.85 2.73 3.03
N CYS A 104 -7.37 1.81 3.88
CA CYS A 104 -8.18 1.23 4.94
C CYS A 104 -8.52 2.24 6.04
N GLU A 105 -7.53 2.92 6.61
CA GLU A 105 -7.73 3.84 7.72
C GLU A 105 -8.58 5.05 7.29
N SER A 106 -8.26 5.67 6.14
CA SER A 106 -9.00 6.83 5.63
C SER A 106 -10.46 6.49 5.36
N ASN A 107 -10.71 5.38 4.67
CA ASN A 107 -12.08 5.01 4.32
C ASN A 107 -12.87 4.51 5.54
N PHE A 108 -12.20 3.87 6.51
CA PHE A 108 -12.82 3.53 7.78
C PHE A 108 -13.33 4.78 8.48
N VAL A 109 -12.46 5.77 8.70
CA VAL A 109 -12.80 7.00 9.41
C VAL A 109 -13.93 7.73 8.70
N GLY A 110 -13.80 7.97 7.39
CA GLY A 110 -14.84 8.68 6.64
C GLY A 110 -16.21 8.01 6.69
N ILE A 111 -16.26 6.68 6.56
CA ILE A 111 -17.53 5.95 6.61
C ILE A 111 -18.10 5.88 8.04
N ALA A 112 -17.25 5.78 9.05
CA ALA A 112 -17.69 5.76 10.44
C ALA A 112 -18.24 7.12 10.89
N ASP A 113 -17.63 8.21 10.44
CA ASP A 113 -18.13 9.57 10.64
C ASP A 113 -19.52 9.75 9.99
N ASP A 114 -19.76 9.14 8.83
CA ASP A 114 -21.05 9.21 8.15
C ASP A 114 -22.13 8.32 8.80
N LEU A 115 -21.79 7.06 9.14
CA LEU A 115 -22.77 6.05 9.60
C LEU A 115 -22.99 6.03 11.12
N GLY A 116 -22.00 6.47 11.89
CA GLY A 116 -22.02 6.41 13.34
C GLY A 116 -21.28 7.58 13.99
N PRO A 117 -21.59 8.85 13.64
CA PRO A 117 -20.84 10.02 14.11
C PRO A 117 -20.76 10.13 15.64
N LYS A 118 -21.78 9.61 16.35
CA LYS A 118 -21.81 9.56 17.82
C LYS A 118 -20.70 8.67 18.43
N TYR A 119 -20.23 7.70 17.68
CA TYR A 119 -19.26 6.68 18.11
C TYR A 119 -17.91 6.81 17.39
N ALA A 120 -17.80 7.77 16.46
CA ALA A 120 -16.58 8.10 15.75
C ALA A 120 -15.84 9.29 16.40
N GLY A 121 -14.55 9.43 16.11
CA GLY A 121 -13.69 10.50 16.64
C GLY A 121 -12.52 9.97 17.49
N ASP A 122 -11.99 10.80 18.40
CA ASP A 122 -10.70 10.52 19.07
C ASP A 122 -10.77 9.54 20.25
N HIS A 123 -11.88 8.81 20.43
CA HIS A 123 -12.00 7.86 21.54
C HIS A 123 -11.03 6.68 21.35
N PRO A 124 -10.28 6.24 22.39
CA PRO A 124 -9.29 5.17 22.26
C PRO A 124 -9.82 3.89 21.61
N ASN A 125 -10.98 3.38 22.05
CA ASN A 125 -11.57 2.18 21.44
C ASN A 125 -11.99 2.34 19.96
N PHE A 126 -12.22 3.57 19.48
CA PHE A 126 -12.46 3.82 18.07
C PHE A 126 -11.12 3.78 17.32
N VAL A 127 -10.15 4.56 17.80
CA VAL A 127 -8.82 4.70 17.23
C VAL A 127 -8.09 3.35 17.15
N ASP A 128 -8.05 2.63 18.27
CA ASP A 128 -7.41 1.31 18.41
C ASP A 128 -8.08 0.25 17.52
N TYR A 129 -9.36 0.41 17.19
CA TYR A 129 -10.07 -0.57 16.39
C TYR A 129 -9.59 -0.57 14.95
N TYR A 130 -9.34 0.60 14.35
CA TYR A 130 -8.99 0.67 12.93
C TYR A 130 -7.50 0.82 12.68
N ARG A 131 -6.75 1.55 13.53
CA ARG A 131 -5.36 1.90 13.24
C ARG A 131 -4.47 0.67 13.09
N ALA A 132 -3.70 0.64 12.01
CA ALA A 132 -2.76 -0.43 11.74
C ALA A 132 -1.63 -0.48 12.78
N GLU A 133 -1.19 0.68 13.27
CA GLU A 133 -0.14 0.82 14.29
C GLU A 133 -0.55 0.20 15.62
N ASP A 134 -1.85 0.26 15.94
CA ASP A 134 -2.42 -0.29 17.17
C ASP A 134 -2.86 -1.74 16.99
N ASN A 135 -2.41 -2.44 15.93
CA ASN A 135 -2.86 -3.78 15.55
C ASN A 135 -4.39 -3.88 15.37
N GLY A 136 -5.04 -2.79 14.95
CA GLY A 136 -6.46 -2.75 14.59
C GLY A 136 -6.77 -3.50 13.29
N CYS A 137 -7.99 -3.35 12.77
CA CYS A 137 -8.45 -4.07 11.59
C CYS A 137 -7.69 -3.69 10.29
N CYS A 138 -7.09 -2.51 10.22
CA CYS A 138 -6.23 -2.13 9.10
C CYS A 138 -4.78 -2.62 9.24
N ALA A 139 -4.46 -3.36 10.31
CA ALA A 139 -3.14 -3.95 10.48
C ALA A 139 -2.89 -5.06 9.44
N TYR A 140 -1.62 -5.19 9.06
CA TYR A 140 -1.17 -6.20 8.11
C TYR A 140 0.16 -6.81 8.52
N LYS A 141 0.39 -8.06 8.13
CA LYS A 141 1.70 -8.73 8.20
C LYS A 141 2.33 -8.75 6.83
N SER A 142 3.63 -8.46 6.75
CA SER A 142 4.41 -8.85 5.58
C SER A 142 4.96 -10.24 5.77
N LYS A 143 4.53 -11.16 4.92
CA LYS A 143 5.29 -12.37 4.66
C LYS A 143 6.47 -12.06 3.75
#